data_AF-A0A4R4R9N9-F1
#
_entry.id   AF-A0A4R4R9N9-F1
#
_cell.length_a   1.000
_cell.length_b   1.000
_cell.length_c   1.000
_cell.angle_alpha   90.00
_cell.angle_beta   90.00
_cell.angle_gamma   90.00
#
_symmetry.space_group_name_H-M   'P 1'
#
loop_
_entity.id
_entity.type
_entity.pdbx_description
1 polymer ?
#
loop_
_entity_poly.entity_id
_entity_poly.type
_entity_poly.pdbx_seq_one_letter_code
_entity_poly.pdbx_strand_id
1 'polypeptide(L)'
;MAKPPLASNARVLAIVTRLVAVLLVPVAFCRAPGRARFLACQWALALRYPAEDLRGLAPETLTAFTHARAEAFWRDGQLIGLTSGHRDAAEQHRIFTEEVRRTGSVRAARRRVLPPEESSHVRGLALDVRPTEGARWLERHGGRYGLYRVYDNEWWHFEYRTVEPVRLPHPDAAAWLSEDRAGYGLCRVYSNGAWHYELCPDAIDDGCPPVRAGSVKDLGIRP
;
A
#
# COMPACT_ATOMS: atom_id res chain seq x y z
N MET A 1 13.31 -1.70 -23.28
CA MET A 1 12.58 -0.62 -22.56
C MET A 1 11.68 0.11 -23.55
N ALA A 2 10.36 -0.01 -23.42
CA ALA A 2 9.43 0.73 -24.27
C ALA A 2 9.48 2.22 -23.92
N LYS A 3 9.57 3.09 -24.93
CA LYS A 3 9.58 4.55 -24.77
C LYS A 3 8.28 4.96 -24.05
N PRO A 4 8.32 5.77 -22.97
CA PRO A 4 7.10 6.18 -22.30
C PRO A 4 6.20 6.94 -23.28
N PRO A 5 4.88 6.68 -23.28
CA PRO A 5 3.97 7.38 -24.16
C PRO A 5 4.05 8.88 -23.89
N LEU A 6 4.09 9.68 -24.95
CA LEU A 6 4.00 11.13 -24.86
C LEU A 6 2.75 11.52 -24.06
N ALA A 7 2.81 12.57 -23.25
CA ALA A 7 1.74 12.96 -22.32
C ALA A 7 0.36 13.15 -23.00
N SER A 8 0.34 13.52 -24.28
CA SER A 8 -0.87 13.58 -25.12
C SER A 8 -1.54 12.21 -25.29
N ASN A 9 -0.76 11.16 -25.55
CA ASN A 9 -1.25 9.80 -25.72
C ASN A 9 -1.89 9.26 -24.44
N ALA A 10 -1.34 9.61 -23.27
CA ALA A 10 -1.89 9.19 -21.98
C ALA A 10 -3.30 9.78 -21.74
N ARG A 11 -3.51 11.06 -22.08
CA ARG A 11 -4.82 11.72 -21.97
C ARG A 11 -5.84 11.16 -22.95
N VAL A 12 -5.44 10.94 -24.21
CA VAL A 12 -6.31 10.32 -25.22
C VAL A 12 -6.74 8.93 -24.78
N LEU A 13 -5.79 8.10 -24.34
CA LEU A 13 -6.12 6.76 -23.82
C LEU A 13 -7.06 6.82 -22.62
N ALA A 14 -6.90 7.80 -21.71
CA ALA A 14 -7.81 7.97 -20.59
C ALA A 14 -9.24 8.37 -21.00
N ILE A 15 -9.39 9.21 -22.04
CA ILE A 15 -10.69 9.54 -22.61
C ILE A 15 -11.31 8.29 -23.25
N VAL A 16 -10.55 7.58 -24.09
CA VAL A 16 -11.01 6.36 -24.76
C VAL A 16 -11.46 5.31 -23.75
N THR A 17 -10.69 5.06 -22.69
CA THR A 17 -11.07 4.11 -21.64
C THR A 17 -12.41 4.47 -21.00
N ARG A 18 -12.67 5.75 -20.73
CA ARG A 18 -13.95 6.20 -20.16
C ARG A 18 -15.10 6.05 -21.15
N LEU A 19 -14.89 6.36 -22.43
CA LEU A 19 -15.90 6.13 -23.47
C LEU A 19 -16.23 4.65 -23.62
N VAL A 20 -15.22 3.78 -23.64
CA VAL A 20 -15.40 2.32 -23.66
C VAL A 20 -16.22 1.87 -22.44
N ALA A 21 -15.91 2.35 -21.23
CA ALA A 21 -16.69 2.00 -20.05
C ALA A 21 -18.16 2.42 -20.18
N VAL A 22 -18.46 3.63 -20.66
CA VAL A 22 -19.84 4.10 -20.88
C VAL A 22 -20.57 3.21 -21.89
N LEU A 23 -19.92 2.87 -23.00
CA LEU A 23 -20.48 2.00 -24.04
C LEU A 23 -20.71 0.55 -23.54
N LEU A 24 -19.92 0.10 -22.56
CA LEU A 24 -20.08 -1.22 -21.95
C LEU A 24 -21.18 -1.27 -20.86
N VAL A 25 -21.71 -0.13 -20.38
CA VAL A 25 -22.73 -0.11 -19.32
C VAL A 25 -23.99 -0.90 -19.70
N PRO A 26 -24.60 -0.77 -20.90
CA PRO A 26 -25.78 -1.55 -21.26
C PRO A 26 -25.52 -3.06 -21.23
N VAL A 27 -24.37 -3.49 -21.74
CA VAL A 27 -23.95 -4.91 -21.72
C VAL A 27 -23.74 -5.39 -20.28
N ALA A 28 -23.12 -4.57 -19.44
CA ALA A 28 -22.93 -4.86 -18.03
C ALA A 28 -24.26 -4.90 -17.26
N PHE A 29 -25.24 -4.08 -17.65
CA PHE A 29 -26.58 -4.08 -17.06
C PHE A 29 -27.32 -5.38 -17.31
N CYS A 30 -27.24 -5.93 -18.53
CA CYS A 30 -27.81 -7.25 -18.84
C CYS A 30 -27.19 -8.39 -18.00
N ARG A 31 -25.94 -8.25 -17.56
CA ARG A 31 -25.25 -9.24 -16.70
C ARG A 31 -25.45 -9.03 -15.21
N ALA A 32 -25.43 -7.78 -14.76
CA ALA A 32 -25.49 -7.42 -13.34
C ALA A 32 -26.13 -6.02 -13.16
N PRO A 33 -27.46 -5.91 -13.17
CA PRO A 33 -28.18 -4.62 -13.15
C PRO A 33 -27.74 -3.69 -12.02
N GLY A 34 -27.62 -4.22 -10.79
CA GLY A 34 -27.21 -3.44 -9.61
C GLY A 34 -25.72 -3.07 -9.56
N ARG A 35 -24.89 -3.60 -10.47
CA ARG A 35 -23.42 -3.37 -10.50
C ARG A 35 -22.92 -3.02 -11.90
N ALA A 36 -23.78 -2.59 -12.81
CA ALA A 36 -23.43 -2.38 -14.22
C ALA A 36 -22.26 -1.41 -14.40
N ARG A 37 -22.30 -0.25 -13.72
CA ARG A 37 -21.23 0.76 -13.75
C ARG A 37 -19.92 0.22 -13.18
N PHE A 38 -20.00 -0.52 -12.08
CA PHE A 38 -18.82 -1.15 -11.47
C PHE A 38 -18.17 -2.12 -12.47
N LEU A 39 -18.95 -3.04 -13.05
CA LEU A 39 -18.49 -4.08 -13.95
C LEU A 39 -17.92 -3.50 -15.26
N ALA A 40 -18.62 -2.52 -15.86
CA ALA A 40 -18.15 -1.83 -17.06
C ALA A 40 -16.82 -1.09 -16.84
N CYS A 41 -16.63 -0.49 -15.66
CA CYS A 41 -15.36 0.10 -15.25
C CYS A 41 -14.25 -0.96 -15.16
N GLN A 42 -14.50 -2.11 -14.51
CA GLN A 42 -13.49 -3.16 -14.41
C GLN A 42 -13.06 -3.68 -15.79
N TRP A 43 -14.00 -3.88 -16.71
CA TRP A 43 -13.71 -4.33 -18.07
C TRP A 43 -12.90 -3.30 -18.86
N ALA A 44 -13.28 -2.02 -18.79
CA ALA A 44 -12.54 -0.95 -19.46
C ALA A 44 -11.11 -0.80 -18.91
N LEU A 45 -10.92 -0.93 -17.60
CA LEU A 45 -9.60 -0.90 -16.98
C LEU A 45 -8.76 -2.13 -17.37
N ALA A 46 -9.35 -3.32 -17.46
CA ALA A 46 -8.66 -4.51 -17.95
C ALA A 46 -8.17 -4.34 -19.40
N LEU A 47 -8.97 -3.72 -20.27
CA LEU A 47 -8.54 -3.36 -21.64
C LEU A 47 -7.43 -2.30 -21.63
N ARG A 48 -7.47 -1.35 -20.70
CA ARG A 48 -6.46 -0.28 -20.58
C ARG A 48 -5.13 -0.77 -20.01
N TYR A 49 -5.16 -1.76 -19.11
CA TYR A 49 -4.02 -2.31 -18.40
C TYR A 49 -3.96 -3.83 -18.58
N PRO A 50 -3.68 -4.35 -19.79
CA PRO A 50 -3.76 -5.78 -20.08
C PRO A 50 -2.72 -6.64 -19.33
N ALA A 51 -1.65 -6.02 -18.83
CA ALA A 51 -0.62 -6.67 -18.02
C ALA A 51 -0.85 -6.51 -16.50
N GLU A 52 -1.95 -5.89 -16.07
CA GLU A 52 -2.33 -5.86 -14.66
C GLU A 52 -2.76 -7.26 -14.21
N ASP A 53 -2.30 -7.68 -13.03
CA ASP A 53 -2.76 -8.89 -12.37
C ASP A 53 -3.28 -8.56 -10.97
N LEU A 54 -4.50 -9.03 -10.68
CA LEU A 54 -5.15 -8.88 -9.38
C LEU A 54 -5.28 -10.21 -8.63
N ARG A 55 -4.83 -11.32 -9.25
CA ARG A 55 -4.85 -12.64 -8.61
C ARG A 55 -3.90 -12.66 -7.43
N GLY A 56 -4.24 -13.43 -6.40
CA GLY A 56 -3.45 -13.55 -5.18
C GLY A 56 -3.57 -12.36 -4.20
N LEU A 57 -4.26 -11.27 -4.57
CA LEU A 57 -4.62 -10.25 -3.60
C LEU A 57 -5.54 -10.85 -2.52
N ALA A 58 -5.34 -10.44 -1.27
CA ALA A 58 -6.27 -10.79 -0.21
C ALA A 58 -7.68 -10.27 -0.55
N PRO A 59 -8.75 -10.99 -0.18
CA PRO A 59 -10.13 -10.63 -0.55
C PRO A 59 -10.50 -9.19 -0.16
N GLU A 60 -10.05 -8.73 1.01
CA GLU A 60 -10.29 -7.40 1.53
C GLU A 60 -9.55 -6.34 0.70
N THR A 61 -8.28 -6.58 0.37
CA THR A 61 -7.47 -5.72 -0.51
C THR A 61 -8.10 -5.60 -1.90
N LEU A 62 -8.52 -6.72 -2.50
CA LEU A 62 -9.17 -6.74 -3.80
C LEU A 62 -10.47 -5.93 -3.78
N THR A 63 -11.28 -6.11 -2.74
CA THR A 63 -12.55 -5.39 -2.55
C THR A 63 -12.30 -3.89 -2.39
N ALA A 64 -11.40 -3.50 -1.49
CA ALA A 64 -11.02 -2.12 -1.25
C ALA A 64 -10.51 -1.45 -2.53
N PHE A 65 -9.57 -2.09 -3.24
CA PHE A 65 -8.97 -1.56 -4.46
C PHE A 65 -9.97 -1.41 -5.60
N THR A 66 -10.78 -2.45 -5.86
CA THR A 66 -11.74 -2.42 -6.97
C THR A 66 -12.87 -1.42 -6.72
N HIS A 67 -13.28 -1.24 -5.47
CA HIS A 67 -14.25 -0.22 -5.09
C HIS A 67 -13.67 1.20 -5.21
N ALA A 68 -12.46 1.42 -4.67
CA ALA A 68 -11.75 2.70 -4.76
C ALA A 68 -11.56 3.14 -6.21
N ARG A 69 -11.05 2.26 -7.08
CA ARG A 69 -10.83 2.58 -8.49
C ARG A 69 -12.12 2.80 -9.26
N ALA A 70 -13.20 2.10 -8.92
CA ALA A 70 -14.50 2.32 -9.56
C ALA A 70 -15.07 3.70 -9.19
N GLU A 71 -14.90 4.12 -7.94
CA GLU A 71 -15.34 5.44 -7.51
C GLU A 71 -14.52 6.55 -8.16
N ALA A 72 -13.18 6.44 -8.12
CA ALA A 72 -12.26 7.36 -8.77
C ALA A 72 -12.58 7.53 -10.27
N PHE A 73 -12.87 6.41 -10.94
CA PHE A 73 -13.19 6.38 -12.35
C PHE A 73 -14.46 7.17 -12.69
N TRP A 74 -15.55 6.93 -11.95
CA TRP A 74 -16.86 7.48 -12.29
C TRP A 74 -17.10 8.88 -11.75
N ARG A 75 -16.56 9.22 -10.58
CA ARG A 75 -16.75 10.54 -9.97
C ARG A 75 -15.74 11.55 -10.48
N ASP A 76 -14.48 11.13 -10.58
CA ASP A 76 -13.36 12.05 -10.81
C ASP A 76 -12.68 11.83 -12.17
N GLY A 77 -13.12 10.83 -12.95
CA GLY A 77 -12.51 10.48 -14.23
C GLY A 77 -11.09 9.91 -14.09
N GLN A 78 -10.69 9.53 -12.88
CA GLN A 78 -9.33 9.06 -12.61
C GLN A 78 -9.21 7.57 -12.86
N LEU A 79 -8.21 7.20 -13.67
CA LEU A 79 -7.86 5.80 -13.88
C LEU A 79 -6.88 5.34 -12.81
N ILE A 80 -7.10 4.14 -12.29
CA ILE A 80 -6.20 3.50 -11.32
C ILE A 80 -6.02 2.04 -11.76
N GLY A 81 -4.77 1.63 -11.92
CA GLY A 81 -4.38 0.25 -12.15
C GLY A 81 -3.10 -0.10 -11.38
N LEU A 82 -2.65 -1.35 -11.49
CA LEU A 82 -1.46 -1.85 -10.82
C LEU A 82 -0.33 -2.13 -11.78
N THR A 83 0.87 -1.81 -11.34
CA THR A 83 2.13 -2.33 -11.88
C THR A 83 2.45 -3.67 -11.23
N SER A 84 2.22 -3.82 -9.93
CA SER A 84 2.39 -5.07 -9.18
C SER A 84 1.35 -5.17 -8.07
N GLY A 85 0.77 -6.35 -7.91
CA GLY A 85 -0.15 -6.71 -6.82
C GLY A 85 0.48 -7.78 -5.95
N HIS A 86 -0.12 -8.96 -5.85
CA HIS A 86 0.50 -10.10 -5.18
C HIS A 86 1.80 -10.55 -5.88
N ARG A 87 2.76 -11.05 -5.10
CA ARG A 87 4.00 -11.68 -5.59
C ARG A 87 4.22 -12.99 -4.86
N ASP A 88 4.66 -14.01 -5.58
CA ASP A 88 5.05 -15.28 -4.95
C ASP A 88 6.29 -15.09 -4.07
N ALA A 89 6.40 -15.85 -2.99
CA ALA A 89 7.54 -15.77 -2.07
C ALA A 89 8.88 -16.04 -2.77
N ALA A 90 8.92 -16.99 -3.71
CA ALA A 90 10.11 -17.31 -4.49
C ALA A 90 10.54 -16.15 -5.42
N GLU A 91 9.57 -15.46 -6.03
CA GLU A 91 9.84 -14.28 -6.83
C GLU A 91 10.39 -13.15 -5.95
N GLN A 92 9.75 -12.89 -4.81
CA GLN A 92 10.20 -11.90 -3.83
C GLN A 92 11.62 -12.17 -3.36
N HIS A 93 11.95 -13.44 -3.07
CA HIS A 93 13.28 -13.86 -2.63
C HIS A 93 14.35 -13.56 -3.68
N ARG A 94 14.03 -13.82 -4.95
CA ARG A 94 14.94 -13.55 -6.07
C ARG A 94 15.23 -12.06 -6.22
N ILE A 95 14.20 -11.20 -6.18
CA ILE A 95 14.35 -9.74 -6.27
C ILE A 95 15.15 -9.20 -5.08
N PHE A 96 14.87 -9.69 -3.87
CA PHE A 96 15.61 -9.33 -2.67
C PHE A 96 17.10 -9.70 -2.80
N THR A 97 17.40 -10.94 -3.20
CA THR A 97 18.77 -11.42 -3.39
C THR A 97 19.51 -10.62 -4.45
N GLU A 98 18.85 -10.24 -5.54
CA GLU A 98 19.43 -9.38 -6.58
C GLU A 98 19.76 -7.98 -6.03
N GLU A 99 18.87 -7.38 -5.24
CA GLU A 99 19.12 -6.08 -4.62
C GLU A 99 20.26 -6.15 -3.58
N VAL A 100 20.39 -7.25 -2.83
CA VAL A 100 21.54 -7.50 -1.94
C VAL A 100 22.84 -7.57 -2.74
N ARG A 101 22.87 -8.30 -3.87
CA ARG A 101 24.05 -8.36 -4.73
C ARG A 101 24.40 -6.99 -5.30
N ARG A 102 23.39 -6.21 -5.73
CA ARG A 102 23.57 -4.87 -6.30
C ARG A 102 24.13 -3.86 -5.30
N THR A 103 23.66 -3.91 -4.06
CA THR A 103 24.04 -2.97 -3.00
C THR A 103 25.24 -3.43 -2.19
N GLY A 104 25.57 -4.72 -2.23
CA GLY A 104 26.61 -5.33 -1.39
C GLY A 104 26.22 -5.44 0.09
N SER A 105 24.98 -5.12 0.48
CA SER A 105 24.57 -5.11 1.88
C SER A 105 23.08 -5.39 2.05
N VAL A 106 22.75 -6.35 2.92
CA VAL A 106 21.37 -6.64 3.33
C VAL A 106 20.67 -5.40 3.86
N ARG A 107 21.33 -4.63 4.74
CA ARG A 107 20.79 -3.40 5.33
C ARG A 107 20.50 -2.33 4.27
N ALA A 108 21.34 -2.21 3.25
CA ALA A 108 21.11 -1.26 2.16
C ALA A 108 19.95 -1.73 1.24
N ALA A 109 19.88 -3.03 0.94
CA ALA A 109 18.84 -3.61 0.12
C ALA A 109 17.44 -3.46 0.72
N ARG A 110 17.31 -3.68 2.04
CA ARG A 110 16.05 -3.57 2.78
C ARG A 110 15.40 -2.20 2.70
N ARG A 111 16.15 -1.13 2.39
CA ARG A 111 15.59 0.22 2.15
C ARG A 111 14.75 0.33 0.87
N ARG A 112 14.74 -0.71 0.02
CA ARG A 112 14.01 -0.75 -1.25
C ARG A 112 13.23 -2.05 -1.46
N VAL A 113 13.76 -3.18 -0.97
CA VAL A 113 13.15 -4.49 -1.17
C VAL A 113 13.21 -5.26 0.14
N LEU A 114 12.05 -5.66 0.66
CA LEU A 114 11.95 -6.51 1.84
C LEU A 114 12.13 -8.00 1.49
N PRO A 115 12.61 -8.83 2.43
CA PRO A 115 12.60 -10.28 2.27
C PRO A 115 11.16 -10.83 2.18
N PRO A 116 10.98 -12.07 1.68
CA PRO A 116 9.65 -12.67 1.47
C PRO A 116 8.74 -12.64 2.70
N GLU A 117 9.30 -12.90 3.86
CA GLU A 117 8.57 -13.05 5.13
C GLU A 117 7.97 -11.72 5.62
N GLU A 118 8.54 -10.60 5.18
CA GLU A 118 8.15 -9.24 5.58
C GLU A 118 7.37 -8.51 4.47
N SER A 119 7.35 -9.04 3.25
CA SER A 119 6.75 -8.35 2.10
C SER A 119 5.22 -8.41 2.14
N SER A 120 4.58 -7.24 2.21
CA SER A 120 3.13 -7.10 2.08
C SER A 120 2.59 -7.54 0.71
N HIS A 121 3.42 -7.56 -0.34
CA HIS A 121 3.05 -8.13 -1.64
C HIS A 121 2.85 -9.65 -1.56
N VAL A 122 3.71 -10.36 -0.81
CA VAL A 122 3.57 -11.80 -0.58
C VAL A 122 2.30 -12.12 0.19
N ARG A 123 1.89 -11.25 1.12
CA ARG A 123 0.63 -11.38 1.86
C ARG A 123 -0.61 -10.96 1.06
N GLY A 124 -0.45 -10.44 -0.16
CA GLY A 124 -1.57 -9.95 -0.98
C GLY A 124 -2.21 -8.66 -0.42
N LEU A 125 -1.48 -7.91 0.41
CA LEU A 125 -1.96 -6.68 1.04
C LEU A 125 -1.42 -5.41 0.38
N ALA A 126 -0.40 -5.51 -0.45
CA ALA A 126 0.23 -4.37 -1.12
C ALA A 126 -0.15 -4.22 -2.59
N LEU A 127 -0.08 -2.98 -3.05
CA LEU A 127 -0.49 -2.51 -4.37
C LEU A 127 0.53 -1.46 -4.85
N ASP A 128 1.27 -1.76 -5.92
CA ASP A 128 2.11 -0.78 -6.60
C ASP A 128 1.29 -0.12 -7.73
N VAL A 129 0.78 1.07 -7.44
CA VAL A 129 -0.26 1.76 -8.20
C VAL A 129 0.29 2.59 -9.36
N ARG A 130 -0.45 2.58 -10.47
CA ARG A 130 -0.25 3.43 -11.66
C ARG A 130 -1.57 4.00 -12.17
N PRO A 131 -1.55 5.07 -12.98
CA PRO A 131 -0.43 5.99 -13.17
C PRO A 131 -0.25 6.87 -11.92
N THR A 132 0.69 7.81 -11.96
CA THR A 132 0.96 8.74 -10.86
C THR A 132 -0.28 9.52 -10.43
N GLU A 133 -1.16 9.87 -11.37
CA GLU A 133 -2.44 10.55 -11.05
C GLU A 133 -3.37 9.63 -10.25
N GLY A 134 -3.37 8.33 -10.54
CA GLY A 134 -4.13 7.33 -9.78
C GLY A 134 -3.60 7.14 -8.37
N ALA A 135 -2.27 7.06 -8.22
CA ALA A 135 -1.62 7.03 -6.91
C ALA A 135 -1.91 8.31 -6.10
N ARG A 136 -1.85 9.49 -6.72
CA ARG A 136 -2.22 10.76 -6.08
C ARG A 136 -3.68 10.80 -5.64
N TRP A 137 -4.58 10.15 -6.36
CA TRP A 137 -5.98 10.07 -5.95
C TRP A 137 -6.14 9.17 -4.73
N LEU A 138 -5.46 8.02 -4.68
CA LEU A 138 -5.45 7.15 -3.51
C LEU A 138 -4.79 7.80 -2.30
N GLU A 139 -3.74 8.60 -2.49
CA GLU A 139 -3.15 9.36 -1.38
C GLU A 139 -4.17 10.25 -0.68
N ARG A 140 -5.07 10.89 -1.45
CA ARG A 140 -6.07 11.81 -0.90
C ARG A 140 -7.34 11.14 -0.40
N HIS A 141 -7.74 10.02 -1.01
CA HIS A 141 -9.06 9.42 -0.77
C HIS A 141 -9.01 7.95 -0.35
N GLY A 142 -7.83 7.33 -0.33
CA GLY A 142 -7.65 5.89 -0.12
C GLY A 142 -8.02 5.43 1.28
N GLY A 143 -7.84 6.29 2.30
CA GLY A 143 -8.09 5.96 3.70
C GLY A 143 -9.52 5.46 3.96
N ARG A 144 -10.53 5.99 3.25
CA ARG A 144 -11.93 5.52 3.36
C ARG A 144 -12.16 4.09 2.90
N TYR A 145 -11.21 3.52 2.15
CA TYR A 145 -11.22 2.12 1.73
C TYR A 145 -10.17 1.29 2.47
N GLY A 146 -9.46 1.87 3.43
CA GLY A 146 -8.35 1.22 4.10
C GLY A 146 -7.08 1.13 3.24
N LEU A 147 -6.95 1.94 2.18
CA LEU A 147 -5.76 1.93 1.30
C LEU A 147 -4.87 3.12 1.65
N TYR A 148 -3.68 2.83 2.17
CA TYR A 148 -2.75 3.86 2.65
C TYR A 148 -1.40 3.72 2.00
N ARG A 149 -0.79 4.85 1.63
CA ARG A 149 0.62 4.87 1.27
C ARG A 149 1.47 4.77 2.52
N VAL A 150 2.33 3.77 2.56
CA VAL A 150 3.12 3.43 3.77
C VAL A 150 4.50 4.08 3.75
N TYR A 151 5.10 4.30 2.57
CA TYR A 151 6.47 4.78 2.46
C TYR A 151 6.60 6.13 1.73
N ASP A 152 7.42 7.05 2.27
CA ASP A 152 7.71 8.36 1.67
C ASP A 152 8.49 8.23 0.36
N ASN A 153 9.44 7.29 0.30
CA ASN A 153 10.25 7.08 -0.90
C ASN A 153 9.50 6.33 -2.03
N GLU A 154 8.32 5.76 -1.75
CA GLU A 154 7.56 4.94 -2.72
C GLU A 154 6.17 5.54 -2.94
N TRP A 155 6.08 6.56 -3.79
CA TRP A 155 4.81 7.24 -4.11
C TRP A 155 3.74 6.33 -4.73
N TRP A 156 4.17 5.20 -5.30
CA TRP A 156 3.30 4.21 -5.93
C TRP A 156 2.81 3.13 -4.96
N HIS A 157 3.44 2.96 -3.79
CA HIS A 157 3.19 1.81 -2.93
C HIS A 157 2.09 2.08 -1.90
N PHE A 158 1.02 1.29 -1.97
CA PHE A 158 -0.11 1.33 -1.05
C PHE A 158 -0.32 -0.02 -0.40
N GLU A 159 -0.77 -0.03 0.86
CA GLU A 159 -1.16 -1.24 1.56
C GLU A 159 -2.58 -1.13 2.10
N TYR A 160 -3.28 -2.26 2.12
CA TYR A 160 -4.54 -2.40 2.84
C TYR A 160 -4.29 -2.50 4.35
N ARG A 161 -4.92 -1.61 5.12
CA ARG A 161 -4.90 -1.56 6.58
C ARG A 161 -6.29 -1.21 7.10
N THR A 162 -6.65 -1.79 8.24
CA THR A 162 -7.87 -1.43 8.98
C THR A 162 -7.73 -0.14 9.80
N VAL A 163 -6.48 0.25 10.08
CA VAL A 163 -6.12 1.47 10.82
C VAL A 163 -5.09 2.24 10.01
N GLU A 164 -5.19 3.57 9.99
CA GLU A 164 -4.22 4.43 9.32
C GLU A 164 -2.81 4.20 9.91
N PRO A 165 -1.83 3.79 9.08
CA PRO A 165 -0.48 3.53 9.55
C PRO A 165 0.30 4.85 9.70
N VAL A 166 1.28 4.85 10.60
CA VAL A 166 2.32 5.88 10.59
C VAL A 166 3.12 5.74 9.29
N ARG A 167 3.30 6.86 8.59
CA ARG A 167 4.10 6.90 7.37
C ARG A 167 5.58 6.75 7.71
N LEU A 168 6.26 5.90 6.95
CA LEU A 168 7.66 5.57 7.15
C LEU A 168 8.52 6.16 6.03
N PRO A 169 9.80 6.50 6.28
CA PRO A 169 10.65 7.04 5.22
C PRO A 169 10.97 6.01 4.12
N HIS A 170 11.06 4.71 4.48
CA HIS A 170 11.33 3.59 3.58
C HIS A 170 10.97 2.24 4.21
N PRO A 171 10.91 1.12 3.45
CA PRO A 171 10.52 -0.20 3.95
C PRO A 171 11.26 -0.69 5.21
N ASP A 172 12.59 -0.61 5.22
CA ASP A 172 13.38 -1.04 6.38
C ASP A 172 13.06 -0.27 7.69
N ALA A 173 12.50 0.95 7.61
CA ALA A 173 12.30 1.80 8.79
C ALA A 173 11.33 1.20 9.80
N ALA A 174 10.46 0.27 9.38
CA ALA A 174 9.61 -0.50 10.30
C ALA A 174 10.46 -1.38 11.25
N ALA A 175 11.51 -2.02 10.72
CA ALA A 175 12.44 -2.83 11.51
C ALA A 175 13.31 -1.96 12.43
N TRP A 176 13.79 -0.80 11.93
CA TRP A 176 14.51 0.19 12.76
C TRP A 176 13.65 0.73 13.89
N LEU A 177 12.35 0.96 13.65
CA LEU A 177 11.45 1.38 14.71
C LEU A 177 11.32 0.30 15.78
N SER A 178 11.31 -0.99 15.44
CA SER A 178 11.30 -2.06 16.45
C SER A 178 12.65 -2.30 17.14
N GLU A 179 13.77 -2.06 16.47
CA GLU A 179 15.11 -2.43 16.95
C GLU A 179 15.87 -1.28 17.64
N ASP A 180 15.67 -0.02 17.25
CA ASP A 180 16.50 1.13 17.67
C ASP A 180 15.72 2.18 18.50
N ARG A 181 14.62 1.77 19.14
CA ARG A 181 13.64 2.63 19.85
C ARG A 181 14.18 3.47 21.01
N ALA A 182 15.23 2.96 21.65
CA ALA A 182 15.91 3.66 22.75
C ALA A 182 16.64 4.93 22.28
N GLY A 183 17.26 4.92 21.10
CA GLY A 183 18.10 6.03 20.62
C GLY A 183 17.37 7.34 20.31
N TYR A 184 16.04 7.33 20.38
CA TYR A 184 15.16 8.50 20.26
C TYR A 184 14.20 8.65 21.44
N GLY A 185 14.51 7.99 22.56
CA GLY A 185 13.78 8.13 23.81
C GLY A 185 12.37 7.54 23.78
N LEU A 186 12.05 6.62 22.86
CA LEU A 186 10.72 6.00 22.81
C LEU A 186 10.78 4.58 23.37
N CYS A 187 10.31 4.42 24.61
CA CYS A 187 10.43 3.17 25.33
C CYS A 187 9.09 2.51 25.60
N ARG A 188 9.08 1.18 25.55
CA ARG A 188 7.93 0.39 25.97
C ARG A 188 7.93 0.34 27.49
N VAL A 189 6.98 1.00 28.13
CA VAL A 189 6.91 1.07 29.60
C VAL A 189 6.08 -0.06 30.20
N TYR A 190 5.17 -0.66 29.42
CA TYR A 190 4.25 -1.71 29.87
C TYR A 190 4.41 -3.02 29.10
N SER A 191 4.35 -4.15 29.82
CA SER A 191 4.54 -5.49 29.25
C SER A 191 3.36 -6.00 28.41
N ASN A 192 2.14 -5.54 28.67
CA ASN A 192 0.91 -5.95 27.97
C ASN A 192 0.50 -5.03 26.81
N GLY A 193 1.25 -3.95 26.59
CA GLY A 193 0.99 -2.96 25.53
C GLY A 193 2.11 -2.97 24.50
N ALA A 194 2.20 -4.01 23.66
CA ALA A 194 3.21 -4.10 22.59
C ALA A 194 3.18 -2.91 21.60
N TRP A 195 2.16 -2.04 21.69
CA TRP A 195 1.93 -0.87 20.86
C TRP A 195 2.01 0.46 21.63
N HIS A 196 2.09 0.46 22.97
CA HIS A 196 2.13 1.67 23.79
C HIS A 196 3.57 2.03 24.14
N TYR A 197 3.96 3.27 23.82
CA TYR A 197 5.30 3.80 24.02
C TYR A 197 5.19 5.16 24.68
N GLU A 198 6.02 5.38 25.69
CA GLU A 198 6.15 6.69 26.33
C GLU A 198 7.50 7.29 25.96
N LEU A 199 7.53 8.62 25.98
CA LEU A 199 8.77 9.36 25.78
C LEU A 199 9.57 9.33 27.09
N CYS A 200 10.71 8.67 27.07
CA CYS A 200 11.71 8.62 28.12
C CYS A 200 12.97 9.35 27.61
N PRO A 201 13.11 10.67 27.89
CA PRO A 201 14.22 11.47 27.37
C PRO A 201 15.61 10.89 27.70
N ASP A 202 15.75 10.33 28.91
CA ASP A 202 17.01 9.75 29.39
C ASP A 202 17.39 8.45 28.66
N ALA A 203 16.44 7.80 27.97
CA ALA A 203 16.71 6.54 27.29
C ALA A 203 17.59 6.67 26.04
N ILE A 204 17.81 7.90 25.56
CA ILE A 204 18.75 8.20 24.48
C ILE A 204 20.18 7.87 24.90
N ASP A 205 20.54 8.18 26.14
CA ASP A 205 21.89 7.99 26.68
C ASP A 205 22.00 6.70 27.51
N ASP A 206 20.94 6.36 28.27
CA ASP A 206 20.97 5.29 29.28
C ASP A 206 20.25 3.99 28.82
N GLY A 207 19.65 4.00 27.63
CA GLY A 207 18.80 2.91 27.16
C GLY A 207 17.42 2.86 27.83
N CYS A 208 16.53 2.03 27.31
CA CYS A 208 15.15 1.99 27.82
C CYS A 208 15.05 1.42 29.24
N PRO A 209 14.24 2.04 30.13
CA PRO A 209 14.00 1.50 31.46
C PRO A 209 13.28 0.14 31.39
N PRO A 210 13.44 -0.72 32.42
CA PRO A 210 12.77 -2.01 32.45
C PRO A 210 11.25 -1.85 32.42
N VAL A 211 10.60 -2.71 31.63
CA VAL A 211 9.13 -2.77 31.50
C VAL A 211 8.48 -3.00 32.86
N ARG A 212 7.53 -2.14 33.24
CA ARG A 212 6.74 -2.28 34.46
C ARG A 212 5.63 -3.32 34.25
N ALA A 213 5.37 -4.13 35.28
CA ALA A 213 4.19 -4.98 35.34
C ALA A 213 2.98 -4.11 35.73
N GLY A 214 2.08 -3.82 34.80
CA GLY A 214 0.90 -2.99 35.05
C GLY A 214 0.08 -2.69 33.80
N SER A 215 -1.11 -2.12 33.97
CA SER A 215 -2.00 -1.74 32.87
C SER A 215 -2.20 -0.22 32.81
N VAL A 216 -2.41 0.33 31.61
CA VAL A 216 -2.81 1.75 31.42
C VAL A 216 -4.13 2.07 32.14
N LYS A 217 -4.93 1.05 32.52
CA LYS A 217 -6.18 1.23 33.28
C LYS A 217 -5.96 1.76 34.70
N ASP A 218 -4.75 1.65 35.24
CA ASP A 218 -4.45 2.07 36.62
C ASP A 218 -4.12 3.57 36.75
N LEU A 219 -4.00 4.30 35.62
CA LEU A 219 -3.72 5.75 35.59
C LEU A 219 -4.96 6.63 35.36
N GLY A 220 -6.16 6.05 35.26
CA GLY A 220 -7.41 6.83 35.19
C GLY A 220 -7.65 7.62 33.89
N ILE A 221 -6.84 7.41 32.85
CA ILE A 221 -7.04 8.05 31.54
C ILE A 221 -7.96 7.14 30.71
N ARG A 222 -9.20 7.61 30.50
CA ARG A 222 -10.24 6.96 29.66
C ARG A 222 -9.96 7.20 28.16
N PRO A 223 -10.43 6.29 27.28
CA PRO A 223 -10.08 6.29 25.85
C PRO A 223 -10.41 7.57 25.11
#